data_AF-A0A9E0F327-F1
#
_entry.id   AF-A0A9E0F327-F1
#
_cell.length_a   1.000
_cell.length_b   1.000
_cell.length_c   1.000
_cell.angle_alpha   90.00
_cell.angle_beta   90.00
_cell.angle_gamma   90.00
#
_symmetry.space_group_name_H-M   'P 1'
#
loop_
_entity.id
_entity.type
_entity.pdbx_description
1 polymer ?
#
loop_
_entity_poly.entity_id
_entity_poly.type
_entity_poly.pdbx_seq_one_letter_code
_entity_poly.pdbx_strand_id
1 'polypeptide(L)'
;MAYKILYIEDLDPGSIVHDLKSNGFEAEHYNPESLEALVSKTKDYDLLLLDFRLTENKMVVFDAPTIAQTVRTIGGSAHIDMPIVLISTEVKITDYYKDYSSQDLFDFSVSKEIFLGHLEKYTTRLKSVINAYKLIIKTNKNLEQCLSISANKLKSLDYRIIEQLNGEMYKNDIFAFNSYLLNQIIRSVGVLIGEEVLLARLGICKSSPDWKNLKMELEPFKYKGVYHDAYERWWSAEIEDWWKEKTNNLSLRRLSAEQRVEVIKKFAKYTELIVQKKTNHATSSNYWTICKQLKIGIDSIDGLELHHRELKPWQEKEYISIQAGLEASELFNFVKHSDKERLKEIASKL
;
A
#
# COMPACT_ATOMS: atom_id res chain seq x y z
N MET A 1 -19.83 16.64 4.03
CA MET A 1 -19.52 17.28 2.74
C MET A 1 -19.20 16.19 1.75
N ALA A 2 -19.77 16.22 0.55
CA ALA A 2 -19.42 15.27 -0.50
C ALA A 2 -18.02 15.60 -1.05
N TYR A 3 -17.29 14.59 -1.49
CA TYR A 3 -15.96 14.73 -2.09
C TYR A 3 -16.10 15.11 -3.56
N LYS A 4 -15.42 16.17 -4.01
CA LYS A 4 -15.52 16.67 -5.38
C LYS A 4 -14.40 16.12 -6.27
N ILE A 5 -14.76 15.48 -7.38
CA ILE A 5 -13.79 14.92 -8.34
C ILE A 5 -13.96 15.63 -9.69
N LEU A 6 -12.85 16.14 -10.22
CA LEU A 6 -12.76 16.59 -11.61
C LEU A 6 -12.21 15.43 -12.45
N TYR A 7 -13.02 14.88 -13.34
CA TYR A 7 -12.62 13.80 -14.25
C TYR A 7 -12.30 14.34 -15.63
N ILE A 8 -11.05 14.19 -16.05
CA ILE A 8 -10.54 14.61 -17.34
C ILE A 8 -10.53 13.42 -18.29
N GLU A 9 -11.35 13.53 -19.34
CA GLU A 9 -11.59 12.49 -20.34
C GLU A 9 -12.05 13.19 -21.62
N ASP A 10 -11.63 12.70 -22.78
CA ASP A 10 -12.03 13.25 -24.08
C ASP A 10 -13.11 12.40 -24.77
N LEU A 11 -13.36 11.19 -24.27
CA LEU A 11 -14.45 10.29 -24.68
C LEU A 11 -15.68 10.40 -23.76
N ASP A 12 -16.67 9.51 -23.97
CA ASP A 12 -17.87 9.43 -23.12
C ASP A 12 -17.50 9.01 -21.67
N PRO A 13 -17.71 9.89 -20.68
CA PRO A 13 -17.35 9.64 -19.29
C PRO A 13 -18.47 8.94 -18.50
N GLY A 14 -19.61 8.63 -19.14
CA GLY A 14 -20.90 8.39 -18.49
C GLY A 14 -20.88 7.32 -17.40
N SER A 15 -20.22 6.18 -17.63
CA SER A 15 -20.16 5.07 -16.66
C SER A 15 -19.36 5.44 -15.41
N ILE A 16 -18.15 5.98 -15.57
CA ILE A 16 -17.27 6.34 -14.45
C ILE A 16 -17.89 7.47 -13.61
N VAL A 17 -18.46 8.50 -14.25
CA VAL A 17 -19.12 9.60 -13.54
C VAL A 17 -20.33 9.11 -12.75
N HIS A 18 -21.15 8.24 -13.35
CA HIS A 18 -22.29 7.63 -12.68
C HIS A 18 -21.86 6.80 -11.46
N ASP A 19 -20.82 5.99 -11.60
CA ASP A 19 -20.34 5.11 -10.54
C ASP A 19 -19.70 5.89 -9.39
N LEU A 20 -18.95 6.95 -9.69
CA LEU A 20 -18.45 7.88 -8.67
C LEU A 20 -19.61 8.54 -7.91
N LYS A 21 -20.62 9.06 -8.62
CA LYS A 21 -21.80 9.67 -7.98
C LYS A 21 -22.53 8.70 -7.06
N SER A 22 -22.72 7.47 -7.52
CA SER A 22 -23.36 6.39 -6.76
C SER A 22 -22.58 6.02 -5.48
N ASN A 23 -21.29 6.35 -5.41
CA ASN A 23 -20.41 6.09 -4.26
C ASN A 23 -20.12 7.34 -3.39
N GLY A 24 -20.94 8.39 -3.53
CA GLY A 24 -20.92 9.56 -2.67
C GLY A 24 -19.91 10.65 -3.07
N PHE A 25 -19.53 10.69 -4.36
CA PHE A 25 -18.73 11.77 -4.92
C PHE A 25 -19.58 12.74 -5.74
N GLU A 26 -19.20 14.01 -5.73
CA GLU A 26 -19.62 14.99 -6.71
C GLU A 26 -18.62 14.94 -7.88
N ALA A 27 -18.91 14.10 -8.88
CA ALA A 27 -18.05 13.94 -10.06
C ALA A 27 -18.50 14.83 -11.21
N GLU A 28 -17.60 15.66 -11.72
CA GLU A 28 -17.78 16.48 -12.92
C GLU A 28 -16.79 16.05 -14.00
N HIS A 29 -17.29 15.85 -15.21
CA HIS A 29 -16.47 15.62 -16.39
C HIS A 29 -16.02 16.95 -16.97
N TYR A 30 -14.77 17.03 -17.42
CA TYR A 30 -14.22 18.20 -18.08
C TYR A 30 -13.22 17.80 -19.16
N ASN A 31 -13.42 18.33 -20.38
CA ASN A 31 -12.48 18.21 -21.48
C ASN A 31 -11.73 19.54 -21.64
N PRO A 32 -10.47 19.65 -21.18
CA PRO A 32 -9.75 20.91 -21.12
C PRO A 32 -9.34 21.42 -22.51
N GLU A 33 -9.56 22.70 -22.76
CA GLU A 33 -9.07 23.39 -23.96
C GLU A 33 -7.59 23.83 -23.84
N SER A 34 -7.11 24.03 -22.61
CA SER A 34 -5.71 24.34 -22.29
C SER A 34 -5.35 23.93 -20.86
N LEU A 35 -4.05 23.92 -20.54
CA LEU A 35 -3.56 23.64 -19.17
C LEU A 35 -3.96 24.75 -18.18
N GLU A 36 -3.96 26.01 -18.59
CA GLU A 36 -4.38 27.13 -17.74
C GLU A 36 -5.86 27.02 -17.36
N ALA A 37 -6.70 26.63 -18.33
CA ALA A 37 -8.12 26.40 -18.10
C ALA A 37 -8.35 25.23 -17.12
N LEU A 38 -7.57 24.15 -17.27
CA LEU A 38 -7.55 23.03 -16.33
C LEU A 38 -7.21 23.49 -14.92
N VAL A 39 -6.08 24.17 -14.74
CA VAL A 39 -5.61 24.63 -13.42
C VAL A 39 -6.66 25.52 -12.76
N SER A 40 -7.24 26.47 -13.50
CA SER A 40 -8.29 27.34 -12.98
C SER A 40 -9.50 26.56 -12.48
N LYS A 41 -9.90 25.51 -13.21
CA LYS A 41 -11.05 24.66 -12.86
C LYS A 41 -10.78 23.81 -11.61
N THR A 42 -9.56 23.33 -11.41
CA THR A 42 -9.23 22.41 -10.29
C THR A 42 -9.41 22.99 -8.89
N LYS A 43 -9.46 24.33 -8.73
CA LYS A 43 -9.54 25.01 -7.42
C LYS A 43 -10.76 24.62 -6.56
N ASP A 44 -11.84 24.19 -7.20
CA ASP A 44 -13.09 23.81 -6.53
C ASP A 44 -13.23 22.31 -6.24
N TYR A 45 -12.19 21.52 -6.53
CA TYR A 45 -12.22 20.06 -6.44
C TYR A 45 -11.22 19.53 -5.42
N ASP A 46 -11.45 18.29 -4.99
CA ASP A 46 -10.62 17.60 -4.02
C ASP A 46 -9.63 16.63 -4.67
N LEU A 47 -9.89 16.21 -5.92
CA LEU A 47 -9.08 15.24 -6.64
C LEU A 47 -9.22 15.41 -8.15
N LEU A 48 -8.09 15.22 -8.85
CA LEU A 48 -8.04 15.13 -10.31
C LEU A 48 -7.97 13.65 -10.73
N LEU A 49 -8.97 13.18 -11.47
CA LEU A 49 -8.97 11.89 -12.12
C LEU A 49 -8.64 12.10 -13.59
N LEU A 50 -7.60 11.45 -14.10
CA LEU A 50 -7.12 11.63 -15.47
C LEU A 50 -7.30 10.34 -16.26
N ASP A 51 -7.96 10.40 -17.42
CA ASP A 51 -7.71 9.41 -18.46
C ASP A 51 -6.30 9.57 -19.02
N PHE A 52 -5.72 8.48 -19.49
CA PHE A 52 -4.35 8.43 -19.95
C PHE A 52 -4.07 9.28 -21.19
N ARG A 53 -4.96 9.23 -22.19
CA ARG A 53 -4.73 9.87 -23.50
C ARG A 53 -5.93 10.71 -23.88
N LEU A 54 -5.69 12.01 -24.03
CA LEU A 54 -6.68 12.96 -24.55
C LEU A 54 -6.31 13.27 -26.01
N THR A 55 -6.74 12.41 -26.93
CA THR A 55 -6.35 12.40 -28.36
C THR A 55 -7.46 12.78 -29.35
N GLU A 56 -8.72 12.78 -28.93
CA GLU A 56 -9.86 13.12 -29.80
C GLU A 56 -9.95 14.63 -30.08
N ASN A 57 -9.37 15.47 -29.21
CA ASN A 57 -9.30 16.90 -29.46
C ASN A 57 -8.20 17.24 -30.48
N LYS A 58 -8.59 17.48 -31.74
CA LYS A 58 -7.67 17.78 -32.85
C LYS A 58 -6.84 19.05 -32.67
N MET A 59 -7.21 19.94 -31.74
CA MET A 59 -6.48 21.20 -31.52
C MET A 59 -5.39 21.08 -30.46
N VAL A 60 -5.54 20.18 -29.48
CA VAL A 60 -4.55 19.98 -28.41
C VAL A 60 -4.53 18.53 -27.95
N VAL A 61 -3.38 17.88 -28.08
CA VAL A 61 -3.14 16.52 -27.58
C VAL A 61 -2.38 16.63 -26.27
N PHE A 62 -3.04 16.25 -25.17
CA PHE A 62 -2.41 16.13 -23.87
C PHE A 62 -2.43 14.66 -23.44
N ASP A 63 -1.34 14.18 -22.86
CA ASP A 63 -1.36 12.95 -22.09
C ASP A 63 -1.37 13.26 -20.58
N ALA A 64 -1.86 12.31 -19.79
CA ALA A 64 -1.91 12.46 -18.34
C ALA A 64 -0.54 12.80 -17.71
N PRO A 65 0.60 12.21 -18.14
CA PRO A 65 1.92 12.59 -17.64
C PRO A 65 2.24 14.08 -17.83
N THR A 66 1.96 14.66 -19.00
CA THR A 66 2.21 16.09 -19.27
C THR A 66 1.44 16.99 -18.31
N ILE A 67 0.16 16.67 -18.10
CA ILE A 67 -0.69 17.37 -17.14
C ILE A 67 -0.11 17.23 -15.74
N ALA A 68 0.14 16.00 -15.29
CA ALA A 68 0.60 15.72 -13.94
C ALA A 68 1.96 16.37 -13.66
N GLN A 69 2.92 16.30 -14.59
CA GLN A 69 4.22 16.97 -14.44
C GLN A 69 4.09 18.48 -14.28
N THR A 70 3.23 19.10 -15.10
CA THR A 70 3.03 20.55 -15.08
C THR A 70 2.45 21.00 -13.73
N VAL A 71 1.42 20.31 -13.23
CA VAL A 71 0.76 20.71 -11.99
C VAL A 71 1.53 20.29 -10.72
N ARG A 72 2.45 19.32 -10.81
CA ARG A 72 3.35 18.93 -9.71
C ARG A 72 4.59 19.80 -9.59
N THR A 73 4.93 20.59 -10.62
CA THR A 73 6.17 21.40 -10.62
C THR A 73 6.06 22.54 -9.60
N ILE A 74 6.77 22.40 -8.47
CA ILE A 74 6.82 23.40 -7.39
C ILE A 74 7.36 24.73 -7.92
N GLY A 75 6.71 25.83 -7.55
CA GLY A 75 7.07 27.18 -7.99
C GLY A 75 6.58 27.51 -9.41
N GLY A 76 6.00 26.55 -10.14
CA GLY A 76 5.28 26.80 -11.38
C GLY A 76 3.96 27.52 -11.14
N SER A 77 3.54 28.36 -12.08
CA SER A 77 2.24 29.06 -12.03
C SER A 77 1.02 28.12 -12.02
N ALA A 78 1.22 26.89 -12.47
CA ALA A 78 0.22 25.82 -12.58
C ALA A 78 0.22 24.84 -11.40
N HIS A 79 1.07 25.07 -10.37
CA HIS A 79 1.23 24.13 -9.27
C HIS A 79 -0.06 23.94 -8.47
N ILE A 80 -0.42 22.68 -8.19
CA ILE A 80 -1.56 22.32 -7.33
C ILE A 80 -1.17 21.28 -6.29
N ASP A 81 -1.61 21.50 -5.06
CA ASP A 81 -1.47 20.58 -3.93
C ASP A 81 -2.71 19.69 -3.80
N MET A 82 -2.96 18.87 -4.80
CA MET A 82 -4.14 18.00 -4.89
C MET A 82 -3.76 16.58 -5.32
N PRO A 83 -4.48 15.54 -4.85
CA PRO A 83 -4.34 14.19 -5.38
C PRO A 83 -4.58 14.11 -6.89
N ILE A 84 -3.78 13.30 -7.57
CA ILE A 84 -3.92 12.98 -8.99
C ILE A 84 -3.94 11.47 -9.15
N VAL A 85 -5.01 10.95 -9.76
CA VAL A 85 -5.18 9.52 -10.02
C VAL A 85 -5.30 9.28 -11.52
N LEU A 86 -4.55 8.30 -12.01
CA LEU A 86 -4.61 7.88 -13.40
C LEU A 86 -5.57 6.69 -13.55
N ILE A 87 -6.52 6.81 -14.47
CA ILE A 87 -7.39 5.72 -14.91
C ILE A 87 -7.22 5.48 -16.41
N SER A 88 -7.28 4.23 -16.87
CA SER A 88 -7.10 3.96 -18.31
C SER A 88 -7.57 2.59 -18.77
N THR A 89 -7.86 2.44 -20.06
CA THR A 89 -8.12 1.14 -20.71
C THR A 89 -6.86 0.30 -20.89
N GLU A 90 -5.65 0.89 -20.90
CA GLU A 90 -4.43 0.12 -21.13
C GLU A 90 -4.03 -0.68 -19.87
N VAL A 91 -4.21 -2.00 -19.92
CA VAL A 91 -3.84 -2.93 -18.81
C VAL A 91 -2.36 -2.80 -18.45
N LYS A 92 -1.52 -2.46 -19.43
CA LYS A 92 -0.08 -2.28 -19.26
C LYS A 92 0.32 -0.94 -18.66
N ILE A 93 -0.56 0.00 -18.31
CA ILE A 93 -0.11 1.27 -17.70
C ILE A 93 0.65 1.07 -16.38
N THR A 94 0.36 -0.01 -15.66
CA THR A 94 1.16 -0.40 -14.48
C THR A 94 2.56 -0.91 -14.84
N ASP A 95 2.77 -1.39 -16.07
CA ASP A 95 4.05 -1.91 -16.60
C ASP A 95 4.80 -0.92 -17.50
N TYR A 96 4.09 -0.09 -18.26
CA TYR A 96 4.61 0.87 -19.25
C TYR A 96 5.45 1.97 -18.59
N TYR A 97 5.23 2.19 -17.29
CA TYR A 97 6.00 3.10 -16.46
C TYR A 97 6.84 2.38 -15.40
N LYS A 98 7.38 1.19 -15.70
CA LYS A 98 8.58 0.69 -15.01
C LYS A 98 9.80 1.60 -15.23
N ASP A 99 9.70 2.57 -16.14
CA ASP A 99 10.58 3.73 -16.20
C ASP A 99 10.26 4.69 -15.05
N TYR A 100 11.18 4.72 -14.08
CA TYR A 100 11.09 5.35 -12.77
C TYR A 100 10.63 6.83 -12.71
N SER A 101 10.54 7.56 -13.82
CA SER A 101 10.23 9.00 -13.82
C SER A 101 8.75 9.35 -13.90
N SER A 102 7.90 8.47 -14.45
CA SER A 102 6.48 8.82 -14.73
C SER A 102 5.47 8.21 -13.75
N GLN A 103 5.81 7.12 -13.04
CA GLN A 103 4.98 6.64 -11.91
C GLN A 103 4.98 7.62 -10.73
N ASP A 104 6.06 8.41 -10.61
CA ASP A 104 6.20 9.44 -9.58
C ASP A 104 5.34 10.69 -9.84
N LEU A 105 4.39 10.66 -10.77
CA LEU A 105 3.49 11.79 -11.04
C LEU A 105 2.10 11.64 -10.42
N PHE A 106 1.67 10.40 -10.16
CA PHE A 106 0.32 10.05 -9.72
C PHE A 106 0.35 9.45 -8.32
N ASP A 107 -0.68 9.71 -7.51
CA ASP A 107 -0.83 9.08 -6.20
C ASP A 107 -1.11 7.57 -6.33
N PHE A 108 -1.85 7.18 -7.38
CA PHE A 108 -1.88 5.81 -7.91
C PHE A 108 -2.49 5.77 -9.32
N SER A 109 -2.28 4.62 -9.98
CA SER A 109 -2.84 4.32 -11.30
C SER A 109 -3.65 3.02 -11.26
N VAL A 110 -4.71 2.93 -12.06
CA VAL A 110 -5.59 1.76 -12.13
C VAL A 110 -6.21 1.63 -13.53
N SER A 111 -6.38 0.40 -14.04
CA SER A 111 -7.14 0.23 -15.28
C SER A 111 -8.64 0.42 -15.05
N LYS A 112 -9.39 0.89 -16.05
CA LYS A 112 -10.85 1.06 -16.00
C LYS A 112 -11.54 -0.24 -15.61
N GLU A 113 -11.11 -1.37 -16.19
CA GLU A 113 -11.63 -2.70 -15.86
C GLU A 113 -11.43 -3.05 -14.37
N ILE A 114 -10.22 -2.88 -13.83
CA ILE A 114 -9.91 -3.18 -12.42
C ILE A 114 -10.64 -2.21 -11.48
N PHE A 115 -10.75 -0.93 -11.86
CA PHE A 115 -11.47 0.08 -11.10
C PHE A 115 -12.94 -0.30 -10.95
N LEU A 116 -13.61 -0.60 -12.07
CA LEU A 116 -15.03 -0.96 -12.12
C LEU A 116 -15.29 -2.31 -11.42
N GLY A 117 -14.40 -3.30 -11.61
CA GLY A 117 -14.49 -4.60 -10.95
C GLY A 117 -14.29 -4.56 -9.43
N HIS A 118 -13.72 -3.47 -8.89
CA HIS A 118 -13.44 -3.29 -7.46
C HIS A 118 -13.80 -1.89 -6.95
N LEU A 119 -14.98 -1.40 -7.34
CA LEU A 119 -15.41 -0.02 -7.12
C LEU A 119 -15.34 0.41 -5.65
N GLU A 120 -15.81 -0.40 -4.70
CA GLU A 120 -15.75 -0.09 -3.25
C GLU A 120 -14.32 0.16 -2.76
N LYS A 121 -13.37 -0.70 -3.19
CA LYS A 121 -11.95 -0.58 -2.81
C LYS A 121 -11.34 0.70 -3.36
N TYR A 122 -11.59 1.03 -4.63
CA TYR A 122 -10.98 2.20 -5.25
C TYR A 122 -11.64 3.50 -4.82
N THR A 123 -12.95 3.52 -4.61
CA THR A 123 -13.65 4.68 -4.04
C THR A 123 -13.21 4.94 -2.60
N THR A 124 -12.97 3.90 -1.79
CA THR A 124 -12.34 4.04 -0.47
C THR A 124 -10.95 4.66 -0.57
N ARG A 125 -10.12 4.21 -1.53
CA ARG A 125 -8.79 4.79 -1.77
C ARG A 125 -8.85 6.26 -2.22
N LEU A 126 -9.81 6.64 -3.06
CA LEU A 126 -10.03 8.03 -3.48
C LEU A 126 -10.38 8.92 -2.27
N LYS A 127 -11.31 8.49 -1.41
CA LYS A 127 -11.64 9.22 -0.17
C LYS A 127 -10.41 9.34 0.73
N SER A 128 -9.68 8.25 0.87
CA SER A 128 -8.51 8.14 1.73
C SER A 128 -7.36 9.07 1.30
N VAL A 129 -7.02 9.13 0.01
CA VAL A 129 -5.99 10.05 -0.52
C VAL A 129 -6.41 11.51 -0.36
N ILE A 130 -7.68 11.85 -0.60
CA ILE A 130 -8.20 13.20 -0.37
C ILE A 130 -8.06 13.59 1.11
N ASN A 131 -8.49 12.72 2.01
CA ASN A 131 -8.39 12.95 3.45
C ASN A 131 -6.94 13.09 3.91
N ALA A 132 -6.02 12.30 3.34
CA ALA A 132 -4.60 12.39 3.62
C ALA A 132 -4.04 13.77 3.26
N TYR A 133 -4.31 14.28 2.05
CA TYR A 133 -3.88 15.63 1.65
C TYR A 133 -4.46 16.71 2.54
N LYS A 134 -5.77 16.67 2.81
CA LYS A 134 -6.44 17.63 3.70
C LYS A 134 -5.79 17.66 5.09
N LEU A 135 -5.45 16.48 5.64
CA LEU A 135 -4.77 16.40 6.94
C LEU A 135 -3.32 16.89 6.86
N ILE A 136 -2.56 16.48 5.84
CA ILE A 136 -1.16 16.89 5.67
C ILE A 136 -1.05 18.42 5.54
N ILE A 137 -1.92 19.04 4.73
CA ILE A 137 -2.01 20.50 4.59
C ILE A 137 -2.36 21.15 5.93
N LYS A 138 -3.47 20.71 6.55
CA LYS A 138 -3.98 21.29 7.80
C LYS A 138 -2.96 21.24 8.94
N THR A 139 -2.17 20.17 9.00
CA THR A 139 -1.19 19.94 10.06
C THR A 139 0.20 20.46 9.69
N ASN A 140 0.36 21.09 8.53
CA ASN A 140 1.63 21.55 7.99
C ASN A 140 2.70 20.45 8.01
N LYS A 141 2.34 19.26 7.50
CA LYS A 141 3.20 18.07 7.44
C LYS A 141 3.72 17.59 8.81
N ASN A 142 2.99 17.87 9.89
CA ASN A 142 3.36 17.37 11.22
C ASN A 142 3.21 15.85 11.27
N LEU A 143 4.34 15.15 11.43
CA LEU A 143 4.40 13.69 11.35
C LEU A 143 3.62 12.98 12.47
N GLU A 144 3.60 13.54 13.69
CA GLU A 144 2.84 12.99 14.82
C GLU A 144 1.34 12.96 14.51
N GLN A 145 0.83 14.08 13.98
CA GLN A 145 -0.58 14.20 13.62
C GLN A 145 -0.92 13.36 12.39
N CYS A 146 -0.05 13.32 11.38
CA CYS A 146 -0.27 12.51 10.17
C CYS A 146 -0.31 11.01 10.47
N LEU A 147 0.54 10.52 11.37
CA LEU A 147 0.56 9.12 11.78
C LEU A 147 -0.40 8.81 12.94
N SER A 148 -1.05 9.84 13.51
CA SER A 148 -1.89 9.75 14.71
C SER A 148 -1.18 9.08 15.89
N ILE A 149 0.04 9.54 16.19
CA ILE A 149 0.89 9.00 17.26
C ILE A 149 1.29 10.08 18.27
N SER A 150 1.70 9.65 19.46
CA SER A 150 2.27 10.55 20.47
C SER A 150 3.73 10.90 20.17
N ALA A 151 4.23 12.00 20.75
CA ALA A 151 5.64 12.37 20.66
C ALA A 151 6.61 11.28 21.16
N ASN A 152 6.21 10.52 22.18
CA ASN A 152 7.02 9.39 22.67
C ASN A 152 7.08 8.27 21.63
N LYS A 153 5.95 7.99 20.96
CA LYS A 153 5.91 7.01 19.88
C LYS A 153 6.75 7.47 18.67
N LEU A 154 6.70 8.77 18.33
CA LEU A 154 7.54 9.34 17.28
C LEU A 154 9.03 9.07 17.55
N LYS A 155 9.50 9.28 18.79
CA LYS A 155 10.89 9.01 19.20
C LYS A 155 11.31 7.54 19.07
N SER A 156 10.34 6.62 19.09
CA SER A 156 10.60 5.18 18.91
C SER A 156 10.69 4.75 17.44
N LEU A 157 10.27 5.61 16.51
CA LEU A 157 10.44 5.33 15.08
C LEU A 157 11.92 5.41 14.70
N ASP A 158 12.27 4.72 13.61
CA ASP A 158 13.60 4.83 13.01
C ASP A 158 13.89 6.30 12.68
N TYR A 159 14.93 6.86 13.28
CA TYR A 159 15.26 8.29 13.17
C TYR A 159 15.45 8.73 11.71
N ARG A 160 15.85 7.82 10.82
CA ARG A 160 16.04 8.10 9.38
C ARG A 160 14.74 8.44 8.66
N ILE A 161 13.58 7.97 9.17
CA ILE A 161 12.26 8.37 8.67
C ILE A 161 12.06 9.87 8.91
N ILE A 162 12.39 10.32 10.13
CA ILE A 162 12.22 11.70 10.57
C ILE A 162 13.21 12.61 9.83
N GLU A 163 14.48 12.21 9.72
CA GLU A 163 15.49 12.96 8.96
C GLU A 163 15.09 13.12 7.50
N GLN A 164 14.65 12.04 6.84
CA GLN A 164 14.26 12.07 5.43
C GLN A 164 13.09 13.03 5.20
N LEU A 165 12.02 12.93 6.00
CA LEU A 165 10.85 13.79 5.87
C LEU A 165 11.11 15.24 6.28
N ASN A 166 12.18 15.49 7.04
CA ASN A 166 12.68 16.84 7.33
C ASN A 166 13.59 17.42 6.24
N GLY A 167 13.90 16.64 5.19
CA GLY A 167 14.62 17.13 4.01
C GLY A 167 13.80 18.15 3.21
N GLU A 168 14.50 19.03 2.48
CA GLU A 168 13.91 20.16 1.75
C GLU A 168 12.79 19.73 0.78
N MET A 169 13.02 18.64 0.03
CA MET A 169 12.03 18.07 -0.89
C MET A 169 10.69 17.80 -0.19
N TYR A 170 10.69 17.03 0.90
CA TYR A 170 9.46 16.60 1.59
C TYR A 170 8.84 17.75 2.40
N LYS A 171 9.65 18.67 2.93
CA LYS A 171 9.14 19.85 3.63
C LYS A 171 8.36 20.79 2.73
N ASN A 172 8.78 20.95 1.48
CA ASN A 172 8.18 21.91 0.55
C ASN A 172 7.12 21.27 -0.36
N ASP A 173 7.14 19.95 -0.56
CA ASP A 173 6.22 19.25 -1.47
C ASP A 173 5.20 18.38 -0.71
N ILE A 174 3.90 18.62 -0.91
CA ILE A 174 2.84 17.82 -0.28
C ILE A 174 2.76 16.42 -0.90
N PHE A 175 2.90 16.34 -2.22
CA PHE A 175 2.90 15.08 -2.93
C PHE A 175 4.06 14.20 -2.50
N ALA A 176 5.29 14.74 -2.48
CA ALA A 176 6.45 13.95 -2.06
C ALA A 176 6.29 13.42 -0.62
N PHE A 177 5.82 14.28 0.29
CA PHE A 177 5.55 13.88 1.68
C PHE A 177 4.49 12.78 1.76
N ASN A 178 3.36 12.96 1.08
CA ASN A 178 2.26 11.98 1.01
C ASN A 178 2.73 10.64 0.42
N SER A 179 3.40 10.68 -0.72
CA SER A 179 3.93 9.51 -1.44
C SER A 179 4.93 8.74 -0.59
N TYR A 180 5.76 9.45 0.18
CA TYR A 180 6.67 8.81 1.11
C TYR A 180 5.94 8.08 2.24
N LEU A 181 4.97 8.72 2.91
CA LEU A 181 4.17 8.07 3.94
C LEU A 181 3.46 6.82 3.39
N LEU A 182 2.78 6.96 2.25
CA LEU A 182 2.02 5.87 1.67
C LEU A 182 2.92 4.71 1.25
N ASN A 183 3.96 4.97 0.47
CA ASN A 183 4.76 3.91 -0.17
C ASN A 183 5.88 3.37 0.72
N GLN A 184 6.45 4.21 1.59
CA GLN A 184 7.61 3.82 2.40
C GLN A 184 7.26 3.37 3.82
N ILE A 185 6.10 3.78 4.35
CA ILE A 185 5.67 3.44 5.71
C ILE A 185 4.40 2.58 5.71
N ILE A 186 3.34 3.03 5.04
CA ILE A 186 1.99 2.43 5.17
C ILE A 186 1.83 1.18 4.33
N ARG A 187 2.37 1.16 3.10
CA ARG A 187 2.25 0.01 2.18
C ARG A 187 3.31 -1.06 2.40
N SER A 188 4.49 -0.67 2.88
CA SER A 188 5.62 -1.56 3.13
C SER A 188 5.45 -2.36 4.43
N VAL A 189 6.05 -3.54 4.47
CA VAL A 189 6.20 -4.34 5.69
C VAL A 189 7.43 -3.84 6.44
N GLY A 190 7.30 -3.61 7.74
CA GLY A 190 8.39 -3.12 8.59
C GLY A 190 7.80 -2.41 9.80
N VAL A 191 7.83 -1.08 9.80
CA VAL A 191 7.18 -0.25 10.85
C VAL A 191 5.71 -0.64 11.04
N LEU A 192 4.99 -0.77 9.94
CA LEU A 192 3.61 -1.24 9.89
C LEU A 192 3.55 -2.61 9.24
N ILE A 193 2.58 -3.42 9.66
CA ILE A 193 2.29 -4.73 9.08
C ILE A 193 0.81 -4.82 8.71
N GLY A 194 0.51 -5.52 7.60
CA GLY A 194 -0.86 -5.83 7.21
C GLY A 194 -1.36 -7.13 7.82
N GLU A 195 -2.66 -7.39 7.67
CA GLU A 195 -3.32 -8.56 8.24
C GLU A 195 -2.61 -9.88 7.91
N GLU A 196 -2.15 -10.07 6.68
CA GLU A 196 -1.52 -11.34 6.28
C GLU A 196 -0.16 -11.57 6.96
N VAL A 197 0.60 -10.51 7.20
CA VAL A 197 1.86 -10.60 7.95
C VAL A 197 1.58 -10.79 9.44
N LEU A 198 0.52 -10.17 9.96
CA LEU A 198 0.08 -10.37 11.34
C LEU A 198 -0.33 -11.84 11.58
N LEU A 199 -1.17 -12.40 10.70
CA LEU A 199 -1.55 -13.81 10.72
C LEU A 199 -0.33 -14.73 10.64
N ALA A 200 0.59 -14.46 9.72
CA ALA A 200 1.83 -15.22 9.59
C ALA A 200 2.66 -15.19 10.88
N ARG A 201 2.86 -14.00 11.48
CA ARG A 201 3.62 -13.86 12.73
C ARG A 201 2.94 -14.52 13.91
N LEU A 202 1.62 -14.62 13.93
CA LEU A 202 0.88 -15.36 14.97
C LEU A 202 0.75 -16.87 14.66
N GLY A 203 1.10 -17.30 13.45
CA GLY A 203 0.97 -18.70 13.01
C GLY A 203 -0.47 -19.13 12.71
N ILE A 204 -1.39 -18.19 12.54
CA ILE A 204 -2.84 -18.43 12.46
C ILE A 204 -3.29 -18.48 10.99
N CYS A 205 -4.16 -19.44 10.67
CA CYS A 205 -4.85 -19.49 9.39
C CYS A 205 -5.98 -18.46 9.36
N LYS A 206 -6.10 -17.69 8.26
CA LYS A 206 -7.15 -16.67 8.09
C LYS A 206 -8.57 -17.19 8.28
N SER A 207 -8.80 -18.47 7.96
CA SER A 207 -10.12 -19.12 8.10
C SER A 207 -10.45 -19.55 9.54
N SER A 208 -9.60 -19.24 10.53
CA SER A 208 -9.86 -19.60 11.93
C SER A 208 -11.10 -18.85 12.46
N PRO A 209 -12.11 -19.55 12.99
CA PRO A 209 -13.29 -18.90 13.58
C PRO A 209 -12.96 -17.85 14.66
N ASP A 210 -12.01 -18.18 15.55
CA ASP A 210 -11.58 -17.29 16.63
C ASP A 210 -10.68 -16.12 16.16
N TRP A 211 -10.29 -16.05 14.88
CA TRP A 211 -9.44 -14.95 14.37
C TRP A 211 -10.11 -13.59 14.58
N LYS A 212 -11.42 -13.49 14.33
CA LYS A 212 -12.14 -12.22 14.52
C LYS A 212 -12.06 -11.73 15.97
N ASN A 213 -12.16 -12.64 16.93
CA ASN A 213 -12.08 -12.33 18.36
C ASN A 213 -10.69 -11.84 18.75
N LEU A 214 -9.66 -12.58 18.32
CA LEU A 214 -8.27 -12.17 18.55
C LEU A 214 -7.95 -10.83 17.87
N LYS A 215 -8.45 -10.60 16.65
CA LYS A 215 -8.28 -9.34 15.93
C LYS A 215 -8.87 -8.16 16.70
N MET A 216 -10.00 -8.33 17.40
CA MET A 216 -10.57 -7.30 18.28
C MET A 216 -9.65 -6.98 19.48
N GLU A 217 -8.97 -7.99 20.06
CA GLU A 217 -7.96 -7.75 21.11
C GLU A 217 -6.75 -6.95 20.59
N LEU A 218 -6.47 -7.02 19.29
CA LEU A 218 -5.36 -6.33 18.63
C LEU A 218 -5.72 -4.95 18.08
N GLU A 219 -7.00 -4.56 18.14
CA GLU A 219 -7.50 -3.26 17.68
C GLU A 219 -6.81 -2.05 18.37
N PRO A 220 -6.42 -2.11 19.67
CA PRO A 220 -5.66 -1.02 20.29
C PRO A 220 -4.32 -0.69 19.60
N PHE A 221 -3.71 -1.67 18.93
CA PHE A 221 -2.41 -1.56 18.25
C PHE A 221 -2.53 -1.25 16.76
N LYS A 222 -3.76 -1.03 16.29
CA LYS A 222 -4.06 -0.70 14.89
C LYS A 222 -3.59 0.72 14.58
N TYR A 223 -3.02 0.88 13.40
CA TYR A 223 -2.65 2.18 12.86
C TYR A 223 -3.90 3.00 12.52
N LYS A 224 -3.90 4.29 12.89
CA LYS A 224 -5.05 5.21 12.77
C LYS A 224 -4.71 6.52 12.05
N GLY A 225 -3.51 6.66 11.51
CA GLY A 225 -3.09 7.87 10.79
C GLY A 225 -3.72 7.98 9.40
N VAL A 226 -3.11 8.82 8.56
CA VAL A 226 -3.50 8.92 7.13
C VAL A 226 -3.55 7.54 6.49
N TYR A 227 -4.53 7.31 5.64
CA TYR A 227 -4.77 6.04 4.95
C TYR A 227 -5.24 4.83 5.77
N HIS A 228 -5.53 4.98 7.07
CA HIS A 228 -6.00 3.84 7.89
C HIS A 228 -7.32 3.22 7.40
N ASP A 229 -8.16 4.00 6.72
CA ASP A 229 -9.44 3.60 6.13
C ASP A 229 -9.28 2.74 4.88
N ALA A 230 -8.23 2.99 4.08
CA ALA A 230 -7.94 2.21 2.87
C ALA A 230 -6.93 1.07 3.09
N TYR A 231 -6.12 1.14 4.15
CA TYR A 231 -5.08 0.16 4.44
C TYR A 231 -5.15 -0.25 5.90
N GLU A 232 -5.68 -1.44 6.14
CA GLU A 232 -5.75 -2.03 7.47
C GLU A 232 -4.34 -2.47 7.93
N ARG A 233 -3.79 -1.77 8.92
CA ARG A 233 -2.40 -1.94 9.38
C ARG A 233 -2.29 -1.92 10.91
N TRP A 234 -1.24 -2.55 11.42
CA TRP A 234 -0.85 -2.57 12.83
C TRP A 234 0.59 -2.12 13.00
N TRP A 235 0.90 -1.52 14.15
CA TRP A 235 2.27 -1.21 14.52
C TRP A 235 3.02 -2.49 14.87
N SER A 236 4.02 -2.84 14.05
CA SER A 236 4.78 -4.09 14.22
C SER A 236 5.35 -4.25 15.63
N ALA A 237 5.99 -3.20 16.14
CA ALA A 237 6.60 -3.21 17.47
C ALA A 237 5.57 -3.39 18.59
N GLU A 238 4.36 -2.83 18.45
CA GLU A 238 3.32 -2.95 19.48
C GLU A 238 2.73 -4.36 19.53
N ILE A 239 2.62 -5.03 18.38
CA ILE A 239 2.24 -6.44 18.32
C ILE A 239 3.29 -7.31 19.01
N GLU A 240 4.57 -7.01 18.81
CA GLU A 240 5.65 -7.73 19.50
C GLU A 240 5.63 -7.49 21.01
N ASP A 241 5.36 -6.25 21.44
CA ASP A 241 5.29 -5.91 22.87
C ASP A 241 4.04 -6.52 23.53
N TRP A 242 2.88 -6.47 22.86
CA TRP A 242 1.67 -7.19 23.27
C TRP A 242 1.95 -8.67 23.47
N TRP A 243 2.64 -9.31 22.52
CA TRP A 243 2.98 -10.72 22.63
C TRP A 243 3.86 -10.99 23.85
N LYS A 244 4.93 -10.20 24.04
CA LYS A 244 5.85 -10.36 25.17
C LYS A 244 5.11 -10.23 26.50
N GLU A 245 4.19 -9.26 26.60
CA GLU A 245 3.36 -9.04 27.79
C GLU A 245 2.49 -10.27 28.09
N LYS A 246 1.78 -10.80 27.08
CA LYS A 246 0.87 -11.96 27.27
C LYS A 246 1.59 -13.27 27.56
N THR A 247 2.87 -13.37 27.19
CA THR A 247 3.60 -14.64 27.19
C THR A 247 4.77 -14.68 28.16
N ASN A 248 4.97 -13.66 28.99
CA ASN A 248 6.14 -13.53 29.85
C ASN A 248 7.46 -13.57 29.05
N ASN A 249 7.55 -12.73 28.02
CA ASN A 249 8.73 -12.52 27.17
C ASN A 249 9.14 -13.72 26.28
N LEU A 250 8.21 -14.58 25.87
CA LEU A 250 8.52 -15.55 24.82
C LEU A 250 8.81 -14.83 23.50
N SER A 251 9.75 -15.37 22.71
CA SER A 251 10.07 -14.82 21.40
C SER A 251 9.09 -15.33 20.34
N LEU A 252 8.35 -14.43 19.68
CA LEU A 252 7.54 -14.77 18.51
C LEU A 252 8.38 -15.56 17.49
N ARG A 253 9.52 -15.00 17.07
CA ARG A 253 10.34 -15.52 15.97
C ARG A 253 10.91 -16.92 16.20
N ARG A 254 11.11 -17.33 17.45
CA ARG A 254 11.69 -18.66 17.79
C ARG A 254 10.66 -19.78 17.85
N LEU A 255 9.39 -19.44 17.97
CA LEU A 255 8.31 -20.42 18.08
C LEU A 255 7.79 -20.81 16.70
N SER A 256 7.41 -22.07 16.58
CA SER A 256 6.66 -22.59 15.42
C SER A 256 5.23 -22.05 15.42
N ALA A 257 4.57 -22.08 14.26
CA ALA A 257 3.18 -21.67 14.15
C ALA A 257 2.26 -22.45 15.12
N GLU A 258 2.51 -23.75 15.28
CA GLU A 258 1.80 -24.63 16.22
C GLU A 258 1.96 -24.14 17.65
N GLN A 259 3.22 -23.92 18.08
CA GLN A 259 3.52 -23.43 19.43
C GLN A 259 2.90 -22.07 19.70
N ARG A 260 2.92 -21.14 18.73
CA ARG A 260 2.30 -19.82 18.88
C ARG A 260 0.80 -19.94 19.07
N VAL A 261 0.13 -20.73 18.24
CA VAL A 261 -1.32 -20.94 18.33
C VAL A 261 -1.70 -21.60 19.66
N GLU A 262 -0.94 -22.59 20.14
CA GLU A 262 -1.18 -23.21 21.45
C GLU A 262 -1.07 -22.20 22.60
N VAL A 263 -0.04 -21.35 22.58
CA VAL A 263 0.14 -20.28 23.57
C VAL A 263 -1.04 -19.30 23.54
N ILE A 264 -1.48 -18.89 22.34
CA ILE A 264 -2.62 -17.98 22.18
C ILE A 264 -3.91 -18.61 22.71
N LYS A 265 -4.20 -19.85 22.32
CA LYS A 265 -5.36 -20.59 22.83
C LYS A 265 -5.37 -20.63 24.36
N LYS A 266 -4.21 -20.84 24.98
CA LYS A 266 -4.08 -20.90 26.44
C LYS A 266 -4.37 -19.57 27.12
N PHE A 267 -3.75 -18.46 26.70
CA PHE A 267 -3.93 -17.18 27.40
C PHE A 267 -5.26 -16.50 27.06
N ALA A 268 -5.73 -16.64 25.82
CA ALA A 268 -6.97 -15.99 25.36
C ALA A 268 -8.21 -16.89 25.53
N LYS A 269 -8.02 -18.13 25.98
CA LYS A 269 -9.09 -19.14 26.16
C LYS A 269 -9.86 -19.45 24.86
N TYR A 270 -9.20 -19.32 23.72
CA TYR A 270 -9.73 -19.70 22.41
C TYR A 270 -9.60 -21.20 22.17
N THR A 271 -10.55 -21.78 21.43
CA THR A 271 -10.56 -23.22 21.13
C THR A 271 -10.46 -23.49 19.63
N GLU A 272 -10.88 -22.54 18.80
CA GLU A 272 -11.08 -22.70 17.36
C GLU A 272 -10.02 -21.95 16.53
N LEU A 273 -8.88 -21.57 17.10
CA LEU A 273 -7.74 -21.12 16.29
C LEU A 273 -7.13 -22.28 15.50
N ILE A 274 -6.96 -22.07 14.19
CA ILE A 274 -6.39 -23.05 13.26
C ILE A 274 -4.97 -22.62 12.93
N VAL A 275 -4.01 -23.55 13.03
CA VAL A 275 -2.62 -23.31 12.64
C VAL A 275 -2.54 -23.13 11.13
N GLN A 276 -1.82 -22.11 10.67
CA GLN A 276 -1.54 -21.95 9.25
C GLN A 276 -0.65 -23.10 8.76
N LYS A 277 -1.04 -23.74 7.66
CA LYS A 277 -0.26 -24.84 7.08
C LYS A 277 0.99 -24.34 6.36
N LYS A 278 2.02 -25.18 6.35
CA LYS A 278 3.22 -24.98 5.53
C LYS A 278 2.86 -25.02 4.05
N THR A 279 3.56 -24.20 3.27
CA THR A 279 3.53 -24.31 1.81
C THR A 279 4.23 -25.59 1.38
N ASN A 280 3.97 -26.04 0.14
CA ASN A 280 4.72 -27.17 -0.40
C ASN A 280 6.23 -26.87 -0.36
N HIS A 281 7.01 -27.90 -0.02
CA HIS A 281 8.47 -27.85 0.12
C HIS A 281 9.03 -26.98 1.26
N ALA A 282 8.19 -26.37 2.10
CA ALA A 282 8.66 -25.63 3.26
C ALA A 282 9.07 -26.57 4.40
N THR A 283 10.23 -26.29 5.00
CA THR A 283 10.78 -27.06 6.12
C THR A 283 10.34 -26.50 7.46
N SER A 284 10.28 -25.17 7.59
CA SER A 284 9.98 -24.43 8.81
C SER A 284 8.51 -23.97 8.88
N SER A 285 7.97 -23.92 10.09
CA SER A 285 6.71 -23.23 10.41
C SER A 285 6.93 -22.00 11.31
N ASN A 286 8.17 -21.53 11.47
CA ASN A 286 8.50 -20.32 12.23
C ASN A 286 8.23 -19.06 11.40
N TYR A 287 7.03 -18.93 10.84
CA TYR A 287 6.69 -17.88 9.88
C TYR A 287 7.00 -16.49 10.42
N TRP A 288 7.51 -15.62 9.57
CA TRP A 288 7.82 -14.23 9.94
C TRP A 288 7.30 -13.23 8.91
N THR A 289 7.31 -13.64 7.65
CA THR A 289 6.86 -12.86 6.50
C THR A 289 5.84 -13.68 5.70
N ILE A 290 5.41 -13.18 4.55
CA ILE A 290 4.48 -13.86 3.66
C ILE A 290 5.10 -14.12 2.29
N CYS A 291 4.64 -15.16 1.62
CA CYS A 291 4.84 -15.31 0.18
C CYS A 291 4.05 -14.20 -0.54
N LYS A 292 4.72 -13.32 -1.27
CA LYS A 292 4.10 -12.19 -1.97
C LYS A 292 3.03 -12.62 -2.98
N GLN A 293 3.20 -13.78 -3.62
CA GLN A 293 2.22 -14.37 -4.54
C GLN A 293 1.01 -14.94 -3.78
N LEU A 294 1.24 -15.96 -2.95
CA LEU A 294 0.20 -16.75 -2.29
C LEU A 294 -0.46 -16.07 -1.08
N LYS A 295 0.12 -14.99 -0.54
CA LYS A 295 -0.33 -14.27 0.66
C LYS A 295 -0.43 -15.11 1.93
N ILE A 296 0.37 -16.17 2.01
CA ILE A 296 0.46 -17.07 3.18
C ILE A 296 1.80 -16.92 3.88
N GLY A 297 1.81 -17.11 5.20
CA GLY A 297 3.01 -17.04 6.02
C GLY A 297 4.09 -18.03 5.61
N ILE A 298 5.34 -17.56 5.58
CA ILE A 298 6.54 -18.34 5.31
C ILE A 298 7.66 -17.92 6.26
N ASP A 299 8.58 -18.84 6.52
CA ASP A 299 9.87 -18.50 7.09
C ASP A 299 10.78 -18.00 5.97
N SER A 300 11.58 -16.98 6.27
CA SER A 300 12.62 -16.46 5.39
C SER A 300 13.61 -17.53 4.92
N ILE A 301 13.86 -18.60 5.69
CA ILE A 301 14.75 -19.68 5.27
C ILE A 301 14.18 -20.47 4.06
N ASP A 302 12.85 -20.61 4.00
CA ASP A 302 12.13 -21.29 2.92
C ASP A 302 11.64 -20.31 1.82
N GLY A 303 11.99 -19.02 1.93
CA GLY A 303 11.60 -17.97 1.00
C GLY A 303 12.68 -17.66 -0.02
N LEU A 304 12.28 -17.43 -1.27
CA LEU A 304 13.12 -16.91 -2.35
C LEU A 304 13.03 -15.38 -2.34
N GLU A 305 14.14 -14.69 -2.04
CA GLU A 305 14.18 -13.25 -1.83
C GLU A 305 14.01 -12.48 -3.16
N LEU A 306 13.16 -11.46 -3.15
CA LEU A 306 12.88 -10.58 -4.28
C LEU A 306 13.78 -9.33 -4.25
N HIS A 307 14.21 -8.84 -5.41
CA HIS A 307 15.04 -7.65 -5.58
C HIS A 307 14.48 -6.63 -6.59
N HIS A 308 13.16 -6.46 -6.63
CA HIS A 308 12.49 -5.55 -7.59
C HIS A 308 12.47 -4.07 -7.16
N ARG A 309 12.88 -3.74 -5.93
CA ARG A 309 12.94 -2.38 -5.42
C ARG A 309 14.00 -2.23 -4.34
N GLU A 310 14.52 -1.02 -4.20
CA GLU A 310 15.39 -0.67 -3.08
C GLU A 310 14.57 -0.52 -1.79
N LEU A 311 14.91 -1.32 -0.79
CA LEU A 311 14.26 -1.25 0.51
C LEU A 311 14.96 -0.25 1.41
N LYS A 312 14.16 0.53 2.14
CA LYS A 312 14.65 1.40 3.19
C LYS A 312 15.01 0.57 4.43
N PRO A 313 15.91 1.07 5.30
CA PRO A 313 16.37 0.29 6.46
C PRO A 313 15.30 -0.17 7.45
N TRP A 314 14.16 0.53 7.52
CA TRP A 314 13.01 0.17 8.36
C TRP A 314 11.98 -0.73 7.64
N GLN A 315 12.32 -1.22 6.43
CA GLN A 315 11.48 -2.11 5.64
C GLN A 315 12.06 -3.52 5.63
N GLU A 316 11.16 -4.50 5.57
CA GLU A 316 11.52 -5.91 5.53
C GLU A 316 11.65 -6.41 4.09
N LYS A 317 12.55 -7.39 3.92
CA LYS A 317 12.74 -8.11 2.66
C LYS A 317 11.46 -8.81 2.23
N GLU A 318 11.28 -8.90 0.93
CA GLU A 318 10.12 -9.53 0.32
C GLU A 318 10.50 -10.87 -0.32
N TYR A 319 9.57 -11.82 -0.31
CA TYR A 319 9.85 -13.21 -0.69
C TYR A 319 8.68 -13.81 -1.47
N ILE A 320 8.97 -14.80 -2.30
CA ILE A 320 7.99 -15.82 -2.72
C ILE A 320 8.37 -17.17 -2.10
N SER A 321 7.41 -18.08 -1.93
CA SER A 321 7.70 -19.44 -1.46
C SER A 321 8.41 -20.26 -2.55
N ILE A 322 9.09 -21.34 -2.17
CA ILE A 322 9.63 -22.34 -3.10
C ILE A 322 8.53 -22.83 -4.06
N GLN A 323 7.35 -23.17 -3.53
CA GLN A 323 6.18 -23.55 -4.32
C GLN A 323 5.87 -22.52 -5.42
N ALA A 324 5.72 -21.25 -5.05
CA ALA A 324 5.41 -20.20 -6.03
C ALA A 324 6.53 -19.98 -7.07
N GLY A 325 7.78 -20.26 -6.69
CA GLY A 325 8.91 -20.25 -7.62
C GLY A 325 8.82 -21.38 -8.66
N LEU A 326 8.47 -22.60 -8.24
CA LEU A 326 8.31 -23.76 -9.13
C LEU A 326 7.11 -23.62 -10.07
N GLU A 327 6.04 -22.98 -9.60
CA GLU A 327 4.82 -22.68 -10.38
C GLU A 327 5.01 -21.52 -11.39
N ALA A 328 6.25 -21.05 -11.62
CA ALA A 328 6.59 -19.98 -12.55
C ALA A 328 5.84 -18.65 -12.31
N SER A 329 5.75 -18.21 -11.05
CA SER A 329 5.23 -16.89 -10.70
C SER A 329 5.87 -15.77 -11.54
N GLU A 330 5.10 -14.77 -11.97
CA GLU A 330 5.64 -13.58 -12.64
C GLU A 330 6.72 -12.85 -11.81
N LEU A 331 6.64 -12.99 -10.48
CA LEU A 331 7.62 -12.44 -9.55
C LEU A 331 8.97 -13.16 -9.60
N PHE A 332 9.04 -14.34 -10.21
CA PHE A 332 10.27 -15.12 -10.34
C PHE A 332 11.38 -14.35 -11.08
N ASN A 333 11.00 -13.46 -11.99
CA ASN A 333 11.94 -12.57 -12.68
C ASN A 333 12.78 -11.76 -11.69
N PHE A 334 12.18 -11.37 -10.56
CA PHE A 334 12.81 -10.57 -9.51
C PHE A 334 13.44 -11.39 -8.39
N VAL A 335 13.50 -12.72 -8.48
CA VAL A 335 14.18 -13.55 -7.48
C VAL A 335 15.69 -13.39 -7.61
N LYS A 336 16.39 -13.27 -6.47
CA LYS A 336 17.85 -13.18 -6.44
C LYS A 336 18.51 -14.37 -7.14
N HIS A 337 19.65 -14.13 -7.80
CA HIS A 337 20.36 -15.18 -8.53
C HIS A 337 20.71 -16.39 -7.65
N SER A 338 21.20 -16.16 -6.43
CA SER A 338 21.51 -17.24 -5.47
C SER A 338 20.29 -18.10 -5.13
N ASP A 339 19.12 -17.49 -5.00
CA ASP A 339 17.88 -18.19 -4.72
C ASP A 339 17.33 -18.94 -5.94
N LYS A 340 17.59 -18.43 -7.16
CA LYS A 340 17.28 -19.16 -8.40
C LYS A 340 18.10 -20.45 -8.50
N GLU A 341 19.39 -20.40 -8.19
CA GLU A 341 20.24 -21.61 -8.16
C GLU A 341 19.77 -22.59 -7.08
N ARG A 342 19.48 -22.10 -5.88
CA ARG A 342 18.89 -22.92 -4.80
C ARG A 342 17.59 -23.61 -5.25
N LEU A 343 16.71 -22.90 -5.98
CA LEU A 343 15.48 -23.48 -6.49
C LEU A 343 15.75 -24.58 -7.52
N LYS A 344 16.74 -24.42 -8.41
CA LYS A 344 17.13 -25.46 -9.38
C LYS A 344 17.62 -26.73 -8.66
N GLU A 345 18.43 -26.58 -7.61
CA GLU A 345 18.89 -27.70 -6.81
C GLU A 345 17.73 -28.44 -6.15
N ILE A 346 16.76 -27.71 -5.59
CA ILE A 346 15.54 -28.30 -5.02
C ILE A 346 14.75 -29.03 -6.11
N ALA A 347 14.52 -28.39 -7.26
CA ALA A 347 13.78 -28.95 -8.38
C ALA A 347 14.40 -30.24 -8.92
N SER A 348 15.73 -30.36 -8.92
CA SER A 348 16.44 -31.57 -9.36
C SER A 348 16.24 -32.79 -8.45
N LYS A 349 15.69 -32.58 -7.24
CA LYS A 349 15.47 -33.63 -6.23
C LYS A 349 13.99 -33.99 -6.05
N LEU A 350 13.09 -33.32 -6.77
CA LEU A 350 11.66 -33.60 -6.84
C LEU A 350 11.38 -34.54 -8.00
#